data_AF-A0A357YIV0-F1
#
_entry.id   AF-A0A357YIV0-F1
#
_cell.length_a   1.000
_cell.length_b   1.000
_cell.length_c   1.000
_cell.angle_alpha   90.00
_cell.angle_beta   90.00
_cell.angle_gamma   90.00
#
_symmetry.space_group_name_H-M   'P 1'
#
loop_
_entity.id
_entity.type
_entity.pdbx_description
1 polymer ?
#
loop_
_entity_poly.entity_id
_entity_poly.type
_entity_poly.pdbx_seq_one_letter_code
_entity_poly.pdbx_strand_id
1 'polypeptide(L)' 'GEIKPLYPQIRSCSYSETYLFTLTNDTTRRSEMIPVVIFTVPRNSLRTPDRSKIEEWLKNRLGNPRAKMVIDES' A
#
# COMPACT_ATOMS: atom_id res chain seq x y z
N GLY A 1 -1.49 10.07 -12.20
CA GLY A 1 -1.89 10.09 -10.78
C GLY A 1 -0.93 10.95 -9.98
N GLU A 2 -1.38 11.46 -8.85
CA GLU A 2 -0.65 12.41 -7.98
C GLU A 2 0.72 11.90 -7.48
N ILE A 3 0.91 10.59 -7.38
CA ILE A 3 2.18 10.00 -6.91
C ILE A 3 3.26 9.92 -8.02
N LYS A 4 2.86 9.96 -9.30
CA LYS A 4 3.75 9.74 -10.45
C LYS A 4 4.90 10.77 -10.55
N PRO A 5 4.70 12.07 -10.23
CA PRO A 5 5.81 13.02 -10.19
C PRO A 5 6.87 12.71 -9.13
N LEU A 6 6.47 12.08 -8.01
CA LEU A 6 7.39 11.69 -6.92
C LEU A 6 8.09 10.36 -7.22
N TYR A 7 7.37 9.43 -7.85
CA TYR A 7 7.85 8.09 -8.18
C TYR A 7 7.49 7.73 -9.63
N PRO A 8 8.24 8.25 -10.62
CA PRO A 8 7.94 8.05 -12.04
C PRO A 8 7.98 6.59 -12.50
N GLN A 9 8.69 5.72 -11.77
CA GLN A 9 8.75 4.29 -12.03
C GLN A 9 7.43 3.56 -11.76
N ILE A 10 6.48 4.18 -11.05
CA ILE A 10 5.15 3.60 -10.84
C ILE A 10 4.37 3.66 -12.16
N ARG A 11 4.05 2.48 -12.70
CA ARG A 11 3.33 2.33 -13.98
C ARG A 11 1.84 2.47 -13.80
N SER A 12 1.29 1.90 -12.73
CA SER A 12 -0.13 1.95 -12.40
C SER A 12 -0.35 1.87 -10.89
N CYS A 13 -1.55 2.26 -10.47
CA CYS A 13 -2.03 2.11 -9.11
C CYS A 13 -3.49 1.65 -9.12
N SER A 14 -3.83 0.71 -8.25
CA SER A 14 -5.19 0.24 -8.03
C SER A 14 -5.59 0.47 -6.58
N TYR A 15 -6.81 0.92 -6.34
CA TYR A 15 -7.38 1.14 -5.02
C TYR A 15 -8.47 0.12 -4.74
N SER A 16 -8.51 -0.42 -3.52
CA SER A 16 -9.57 -1.27 -3.03
C SER A 16 -9.78 -1.06 -1.53
N GLU A 17 -10.92 -1.47 -1.02
CA GLU A 17 -11.23 -1.52 0.41
C GLU A 17 -11.41 -2.97 0.84
N THR A 18 -10.81 -3.35 1.96
CA THR A 18 -10.82 -4.73 2.41
C THR A 18 -10.91 -4.85 3.93
N TYR A 19 -11.08 -6.08 4.41
CA TYR A 19 -10.97 -6.40 5.83
C TYR A 19 -9.70 -7.21 6.05
N LEU A 20 -8.90 -6.81 7.05
CA LEU A 20 -7.77 -7.59 7.50
C LEU A 20 -8.23 -8.61 8.54
N PHE A 21 -7.90 -9.88 8.33
CA PHE A 21 -8.12 -10.94 9.29
C PHE A 21 -6.79 -11.33 9.92
N THR A 22 -6.71 -11.32 11.25
CA THR A 22 -5.49 -11.65 12.00
C THR A 22 -5.80 -12.72 13.03
N LEU A 23 -4.93 -13.73 13.16
CA LEU A 23 -5.00 -14.72 14.24
C LEU A 23 -4.33 -14.16 15.49
N THR A 24 -5.03 -14.21 16.63
CA THR A 24 -4.50 -13.82 17.93
C THR A 24 -5.06 -14.78 18.98
N ASN A 25 -4.20 -15.52 19.67
CA ASN A 25 -4.58 -16.52 20.68
C ASN A 25 -5.69 -17.47 20.20
N ASP A 26 -5.48 -18.11 19.04
CA ASP A 26 -6.44 -19.02 18.38
C ASP A 26 -7.82 -18.42 18.04
N THR A 27 -7.95 -17.09 18.12
CA THR A 27 -9.15 -16.36 17.69
C THR A 27 -8.87 -15.54 16.44
N THR A 28 -9.80 -15.56 15.49
CA THR A 28 -9.75 -14.71 14.29
C THR A 28 -10.35 -13.35 14.61
N ARG A 29 -9.52 -12.30 14.56
CA ARG A 29 -9.95 -10.91 14.68
C ARG A 29 -10.04 -10.28 13.29
N ARG A 30 -11.14 -9.59 13.05
CA ARG A 30 -11.37 -8.80 11.84
C ARG A 30 -11.11 -7.33 12.15
N SER A 31 -10.37 -6.65 11.28
CA SER A 31 -10.21 -5.20 11.35
C SER A 31 -11.48 -4.49 10.90
N GLU A 32 -11.53 -3.18 11.13
CA GLU A 32 -12.41 -2.32 10.32
C GLU A 32 -12.01 -2.37 8.85
N MET A 33 -12.86 -1.84 7.97
CA MET A 33 -12.55 -1.76 6.56
C MET A 33 -11.34 -0.82 6.36
N ILE A 34 -10.30 -1.33 5.69
CA ILE A 34 -9.05 -0.59 5.45
C ILE A 34 -8.81 -0.43 3.94
N PRO A 35 -8.26 0.71 3.51
CA PRO A 35 -7.78 0.87 2.14
C PRO A 35 -6.58 -0.02 1.86
N VAL A 36 -6.54 -0.58 0.66
CA VAL A 36 -5.38 -1.24 0.07
C VAL A 36 -5.09 -0.61 -1.28
N VAL A 37 -3.85 -0.15 -1.46
CA VAL A 37 -3.37 0.35 -2.75
C VAL A 37 -2.28 -0.55 -3.27
N ILE A 38 -2.46 -1.02 -4.51
CA ILE A 38 -1.48 -1.83 -5.23
C ILE A 38 -0.76 -0.92 -6.20
N PHE A 39 0.56 -0.81 -6.09
CA PHE A 39 1.40 -0.12 -7.06
C PHE A 39 2.13 -1.14 -7.92
N THR A 40 1.99 -1.03 -9.24
CA THR A 40 2.75 -1.84 -10.19
C THR A 40 3.99 -1.07 -10.64
N VAL A 41 5.16 -1.69 -10.48
CA VAL A 41 6.46 -1.10 -10.82
C VAL A 41 7.32 -2.07 -11.62
N PRO A 42 8.30 -1.60 -12.41
CA PRO A 42 9.32 -2.46 -12.97
C PRO A 42 10.07 -3.21 -11.87
N ARG A 43 10.46 -4.47 -12.12
CA ARG A 43 11.31 -5.24 -11.20
C ARG A 43 12.55 -4.46 -10.77
N ASN A 44 12.88 -4.53 -9.48
CA ASN A 44 14.04 -3.86 -8.87
C ASN A 44 14.08 -2.32 -9.02
N SER A 45 12.98 -1.67 -9.41
CA SER A 45 12.94 -0.21 -9.62
C SER A 45 12.63 0.61 -8.36
N LEU A 46 12.14 -0.03 -7.30
CA LEU A 46 11.88 0.59 -6.00
C LEU A 46 12.77 -0.02 -4.92
N ARG A 47 13.66 0.81 -4.37
CA ARG A 47 14.50 0.46 -3.22
C ARG A 47 13.65 0.44 -1.95
N THR A 48 14.06 -0.33 -0.95
CA THR A 48 13.36 -0.43 0.35
C THR A 48 13.06 0.93 1.00
N PRO A 49 13.98 1.92 1.02
CA PRO A 49 13.68 3.22 1.59
C PRO A 49 12.56 3.97 0.85
N ASP A 50 12.47 3.81 -0.46
CA ASP A 50 11.40 4.43 -1.25
C ASP A 50 10.05 3.78 -0.94
N ARG A 51 10.02 2.45 -0.73
CA ARG A 51 8.80 1.75 -0.32
C ARG A 51 8.25 2.31 1.00
N SER A 52 9.10 2.54 1.99
CA SER A 52 8.69 3.13 3.27
C SER A 52 8.13 4.55 3.11
N LYS A 53 8.77 5.39 2.29
CA LYS A 53 8.30 6.74 2.00
C LYS A 53 6.96 6.76 1.25
N ILE A 54 6.78 5.85 0.30
CA ILE A 54 5.52 5.69 -0.42
C ILE A 54 4.41 5.25 0.54
N GLU A 55 4.70 4.31 1.45
CA GLU A 55 3.72 3.86 2.45
C GLU A 55 3.30 4.99 3.40
N GLU A 56 4.25 5.80 3.87
CA GLU A 56 3.97 6.95 4.72
C GLU A 56 3.16 8.02 3.97
N TRP A 57 3.57 8.35 2.75
CA TRP A 57 2.83 9.25 1.87
C TRP A 57 1.38 8.75 1.66
N LEU A 58 1.20 7.45 1.43
CA LEU A 58 -0.12 6.85 1.22
C LEU A 58 -1.02 6.99 2.45
N LYS A 59 -0.49 6.68 3.64
CA LYS A 59 -1.22 6.81 4.92
C LYS A 59 -1.66 8.24 5.16
N ASN A 60 -0.78 9.21 4.93
CA ASN A 60 -1.08 10.64 5.06
C ASN A 60 -2.11 11.08 4.02
N ARG A 61 -1.97 10.66 2.76
CA ARG A 61 -2.86 11.01 1.64
C ARG A 61 -4.28 10.48 1.81
N LEU A 62 -4.44 9.33 2.46
CA LEU A 62 -5.75 8.72 2.75
C LEU A 62 -6.29 9.08 4.14
N GLY A 63 -5.51 9.80 4.97
CA GLY A 63 -5.88 10.07 6.36
C GLY A 63 -6.12 8.81 7.19
N ASN A 64 -5.53 7.68 6.79
CA ASN A 64 -5.77 6.37 7.39
C ASN A 64 -4.44 5.67 7.70
N PRO A 65 -4.00 5.63 8.97
CA PRO A 65 -2.73 5.02 9.34
C PRO A 65 -2.73 3.48 9.16
N ARG A 66 -3.91 2.87 9.01
CA ARG A 66 -4.08 1.43 8.75
C ARG A 66 -4.10 1.08 7.26
N ALA A 67 -4.07 2.07 6.36
CA ALA A 67 -3.99 1.84 4.92
C ALA A 67 -2.78 0.95 4.59
N LYS A 68 -2.96 0.03 3.66
CA LYS A 68 -1.93 -0.92 3.23
C LYS A 68 -1.50 -0.65 1.80
N MET A 69 -0.22 -0.91 1.57
CA MET A 69 0.40 -0.84 0.26
C MET A 69 0.86 -2.24 -0.14
N VAL A 70 0.64 -2.60 -1.40
CA VAL A 70 1.25 -3.77 -2.05
C VAL A 70 2.08 -3.28 -3.23
N ILE A 71 3.29 -3.82 -3.39
CA ILE A 71 4.13 -3.57 -4.56
C ILE A 71 4.08 -4.81 -5.44
N ASP A 72 3.56 -4.64 -6.65
CA ASP A 72 3.56 -5.65 -7.71
C ASP A 72 4.72 -5.36 -8.67
N GLU A 73 5.64 -6.30 -8.80
CA GLU A 73 6.86 -6.14 -9.61
C GLU A 73 6.74 -6.90 -10.95
N SER A 74 6.59 -6.16 -12.05
CA SER A 74 6.41 -6.69 -13.42
C SER A 74 7.42 -6.22 -14.44
#